data_AF-S9R0V6-F1
#
_entry.id   AF-S9R0V6-F1
#
_cell.length_a   1.000
_cell.length_b   1.000
_cell.length_c   1.000
_cell.angle_alpha   90.00
_cell.angle_beta   90.00
_cell.angle_gamma   90.00
#
_symmetry.space_group_name_H-M   'P 1'
#
loop_
_entity.id
_entity.type
_entity.pdbx_description
1 polymer ?
#
loop_
_entity_poly.entity_id
_entity_poly.type
_entity_poly.pdbx_seq_one_letter_code
_entity_poly.pdbx_strand_id
1 'polypeptide(L)' 'MVQMRLPAEPAEVLDIPESDIPEVVGALVAEKRLSTLMSAIHANLWSDDPALRQQGTAALRRLGFPD' A
#
# COMPACT_ATOMS: atom_id res chain seq x y z
N MET A 1 -13.61 -14.48 13.49
CA MET A 1 -13.19 -13.52 12.44
C MET A 1 -11.70 -13.30 12.64
N VAL A 2 -10.87 -13.68 11.67
CA VAL A 2 -9.44 -13.34 11.70
C VAL A 2 -9.36 -11.83 11.48
N GLN A 3 -8.80 -11.08 12.43
CA GLN A 3 -8.48 -9.67 12.18
C GLN A 3 -7.36 -9.65 11.14
N MET A 4 -7.70 -9.29 9.90
CA MET A 4 -6.69 -8.93 8.92
C MET A 4 -6.08 -7.61 9.35
N ARG A 5 -4.76 -7.62 9.59
CA ARG A 5 -4.02 -6.39 9.83
C ARG A 5 -3.93 -5.63 8.51
N LEU A 6 -4.62 -4.50 8.42
CA LEU A 6 -4.55 -3.65 7.23
C LEU A 6 -3.26 -2.83 7.21
N PRO A 7 -2.61 -2.70 6.05
CA PRO A 7 -1.38 -1.93 5.92
C PRO A 7 -1.66 -0.45 6.22
N ALA A 8 -0.85 0.13 7.08
CA ALA A 8 -0.78 1.56 7.33
C ALA A 8 0.35 2.23 6.54
N GLU A 9 1.36 1.46 6.15
CA GLU A 9 2.57 1.97 5.48
C GLU A 9 2.83 1.28 4.15
N PRO A 10 3.55 1.93 3.20
CA PRO A 10 3.84 1.36 1.89
C PRO A 10 4.65 0.05 1.96
N ALA A 11 5.50 -0.13 2.98
CA ALA A 11 6.29 -1.35 3.15
C ALA A 11 5.40 -2.56 3.45
N GLU A 12 4.39 -2.38 4.31
CA GLU A 12 3.49 -3.46 4.71
C GLU A 12 2.67 -3.99 3.52
N VAL A 13 2.44 -3.17 2.48
CA VAL A 13 1.79 -3.60 1.23
C VAL A 13 2.63 -4.64 0.50
N LEU A 14 3.96 -4.55 0.58
CA LEU A 14 4.89 -5.44 -0.11
C LEU A 14 4.94 -6.84 0.52
N ASP A 15 4.63 -6.93 1.81
CA ASP A 15 4.57 -8.19 2.56
C ASP A 15 3.27 -8.98 2.30
N ILE A 16 2.28 -8.36 1.63
CA ILE A 16 0.99 -8.97 1.35
C ILE A 16 1.09 -9.89 0.11
N PRO A 17 0.63 -11.15 0.20
CA PRO A 17 0.52 -12.03 -0.97
C PRO A 17 -0.35 -11.40 -2.07
N GLU A 18 0.03 -11.53 -3.34
CA GLU A 18 -0.73 -10.94 -4.46
C GLU A 18 -2.19 -11.39 -4.49
N SER A 19 -2.45 -12.65 -4.10
CA SER A 19 -3.80 -13.21 -4.00
C SER A 19 -4.71 -12.46 -3.03
N ASP A 20 -4.13 -11.80 -2.03
CA ASP A 20 -4.86 -11.22 -0.91
C ASP A 20 -5.04 -9.70 -1.09
N ILE A 21 -4.33 -9.10 -2.04
CA ILE A 21 -4.42 -7.66 -2.35
C ILE A 21 -5.87 -7.19 -2.60
N PRO A 22 -6.71 -7.89 -3.41
CA PRO A 22 -8.08 -7.43 -3.64
C PRO A 22 -8.91 -7.37 -2.35
N GLU A 23 -8.74 -8.35 -1.46
CA GLU A 23 -9.45 -8.39 -0.18
C GLU A 23 -8.97 -7.27 0.75
N VAL A 24 -7.65 -7.06 0.84
CA VAL A 24 -7.05 -5.99 1.64
C VAL A 24 -7.50 -4.61 1.16
N VAL A 25 -7.52 -4.38 -0.16
CA VAL A 25 -8.03 -3.12 -0.73
C VAL A 25 -9.50 -2.92 -0.37
N GLY A 26 -10.32 -3.97 -0.48
CA GLY A 26 -11.72 -3.95 -0.06
C GLY A 26 -11.88 -3.54 1.41
N ALA A 27 -11.07 -4.11 2.30
CA ALA A 27 -11.07 -3.78 3.72
C ALA A 27 -10.57 -2.35 4.01
N LEU A 28 -9.52 -1.88 3.32
CA LEU A 28 -9.03 -0.49 3.42
C LEU A 28 -10.09 0.53 2.99
N VAL A 29 -10.88 0.21 1.97
CA VAL A 29 -12.02 1.04 1.54
C VAL A 29 -13.12 1.03 2.60
N ALA A 30 -13.49 -0.15 3.11
CA ALA A 30 -14.52 -0.29 4.14
C ALA A 30 -14.17 0.49 5.43
N GLU A 31 -12.88 0.47 5.82
CA GLU A 31 -12.37 1.21 6.97
C GLU A 31 -12.00 2.68 6.68
N LYS A 32 -12.18 3.16 5.44
CA LYS A 32 -11.81 4.52 5.00
C LYS A 32 -10.31 4.84 5.22
N ARG A 33 -9.45 3.83 5.14
CA ARG A 33 -7.98 3.94 5.34
C ARG A 33 -7.19 3.98 4.05
N LEU A 34 -7.81 3.71 2.90
CA LEU A 34 -7.14 3.71 1.60
C LEU A 34 -6.51 5.06 1.27
N SER A 35 -7.21 6.18 1.53
CA SER A 35 -6.67 7.53 1.26
C SER A 35 -5.43 7.83 2.09
N THR A 36 -5.40 7.40 3.35
CA THR A 36 -4.23 7.54 4.23
C THR A 36 -3.03 6.75 3.68
N LEU A 37 -3.24 5.50 3.28
CA LEU A 37 -2.19 4.67 2.69
C LEU A 37 -1.67 5.30 1.38
N MET A 38 -2.55 5.74 0.49
CA MET A 38 -2.17 6.41 -0.76
C MET A 38 -1.38 7.71 -0.51
N SER A 39 -1.73 8.47 0.52
CA SER A 39 -0.96 9.65 0.93
C SER A 39 0.47 9.28 1.36
N ALA A 40 0.63 8.22 2.15
CA ALA A 40 1.94 7.72 2.55
C ALA A 40 2.77 7.20 1.36
N ILE A 41 2.13 6.51 0.41
CA ILE A 41 2.77 6.06 -0.83
C ILE A 41 3.26 7.26 -1.65
N HIS A 42 2.43 8.29 -1.82
CA HIS A 42 2.86 9.52 -2.50
C HIS A 42 4.02 10.20 -1.76
N ALA A 43 3.97 10.32 -0.43
CA ALA A 43 5.08 10.90 0.33
C ALA A 43 6.41 10.16 0.07
N ASN A 44 6.38 8.83 -0.01
CA ASN A 44 7.54 8.01 -0.38
C ASN A 44 8.06 8.33 -1.79
N LEU A 45 7.17 8.49 -2.78
CA LEU A 45 7.54 8.81 -4.16
C LEU A 45 8.24 10.18 -4.30
N TRP A 46 7.89 11.14 -3.45
CA TRP A 46 8.49 12.48 -3.43
C TRP A 46 9.71 12.59 -2.49
N SER A 47 10.11 11.50 -1.83
CA SER A 47 11.24 11.51 -0.90
C SER A 47 12.58 11.68 -1.64
N ASP A 48 13.53 12.37 -1.01
CA ASP A 48 14.91 12.46 -1.49
C ASP A 48 15.65 11.11 -1.39
N ASP A 49 15.17 10.20 -0.52
CA ASP A 49 15.71 8.87 -0.36
C ASP A 49 15.30 7.95 -1.53
N PRO A 50 16.27 7.47 -2.35
CA PRO A 50 15.97 6.55 -3.46
C PRO A 50 15.32 5.24 -3.01
N ALA A 51 15.61 4.74 -1.81
CA ALA A 51 14.99 3.52 -1.30
C ALA A 51 13.49 3.73 -1.02
N LEU A 52 13.12 4.86 -0.42
CA LEU A 52 11.72 5.21 -0.16
C LEU A 52 10.96 5.42 -1.47
N ARG A 53 11.57 6.07 -2.47
CA ARG A 53 10.94 6.21 -3.80
C ARG A 53 10.65 4.84 -4.43
N GLN A 54 11.64 3.94 -4.42
CA GLN A 54 11.50 2.60 -4.97
C GLN A 54 10.41 1.79 -4.23
N GLN A 55 10.33 1.93 -2.90
CA GLN A 55 9.28 1.32 -2.10
C GLN A 55 7.89 1.87 -2.47
N GLY A 56 7.75 3.18 -2.66
CA GLY A 56 6.49 3.80 -3.10
C GLY A 56 6.04 3.28 -4.47
N THR A 57 6.95 3.19 -5.43
CA THR A 57 6.67 2.62 -6.76
C THR A 57 6.26 1.15 -6.67
N ALA A 58 7.00 0.34 -5.90
CA ALA A 58 6.70 -1.07 -5.72
C ALA A 58 5.32 -1.27 -5.08
N ALA A 59 4.95 -0.45 -4.09
CA ALA A 59 3.65 -0.51 -3.44
C ALA A 59 2.50 -0.17 -4.42
N LEU A 60 2.67 0.84 -5.28
CA LEU A 60 1.68 1.16 -6.33
C LEU A 60 1.47 -0.01 -7.30
N ARG A 61 2.57 -0.60 -7.78
CA ARG A 61 2.50 -1.76 -8.69
C ARG A 61 1.82 -2.94 -8.02
N ARG A 62 2.09 -3.17 -6.73
CA ARG A 62 1.45 -4.23 -5.94
C ARG A 62 -0.07 -4.04 -5.82
N LEU A 63 -0.51 -2.79 -5.72
CA LEU A 63 -1.93 -2.41 -5.71
C LEU A 63 -2.58 -2.42 -7.11
N GLY A 64 -1.81 -2.71 -8.17
CA GLY A 64 -2.30 -2.79 -9.55
C GLY A 64 -2.36 -1.46 -10.28
N PHE A 65 -1.74 -0.39 -9.74
CA PHE A 65 -1.61 0.87 -10.47
C PHE A 65 -0.51 0.77 -11.54
N PRO A 66 -0.74 1.33 -12.74
CA PRO A 66 0.28 1.39 -13.77
C PRO A 66 1.41 2.37 -13.40
N ASP A 67 2.60 2.11 -13.93
CA ASP A 67 3.78 3.00 -13.84
C ASP A 67 3.56 4.34 -14.57
#